data_AF-A0A183DGB8-F1
#
_entry.id   AF-A0A183DGB8-F1
#
_cell.length_a   1.000
_cell.length_b   1.000
_cell.length_c   1.000
_cell.angle_alpha   90.00
_cell.angle_beta   90.00
_cell.angle_gamma   90.00
#
_symmetry.space_group_name_H-M   'P 1'
#
loop_
_entity.id
_entity.type
_entity.pdbx_description
1 polymer ?
#
loop_
_entity_poly.entity_id
_entity_poly.type
_entity_poly.pdbx_seq_one_letter_code
_entity_poly.pdbx_strand_id
1 'polypeptide(L)'
;MSLAETRKSLPVYAYRDEFIQAVHDHQVLIIEGETGSGKTTQLPQYLYEAGFCTNKMKVGCTQPRRVAAMSVAARVAEEMGVKLGIEVSIAKHSFKIVVKKSITPKSTLGCHSVLVDNFELNFKVGYSIRFEDCTSERTVIKYMTDGMLLREFLNEPDLASY
;
A
#
# COMPACT_ATOMS: atom_id res chain seq x y z
N MET A 1 -14.16 -12.34 -9.27
CA MET A 1 -13.14 -11.45 -9.83
C MET A 1 -11.96 -11.42 -8.89
N SER A 2 -10.74 -11.56 -9.41
CA SER A 2 -9.51 -11.36 -8.63
C SER A 2 -9.34 -9.88 -8.26
N LEU A 3 -8.49 -9.58 -7.28
CA LEU A 3 -8.16 -8.19 -6.91
C LEU A 3 -7.55 -7.43 -8.09
N ALA A 4 -6.73 -8.10 -8.91
CA ALA A 4 -6.12 -7.51 -10.10
C ALA A 4 -7.15 -7.17 -11.19
N GLU A 5 -8.15 -8.03 -11.41
CA GLU A 5 -9.25 -7.75 -12.34
C GLU A 5 -10.10 -6.57 -11.85
N THR A 6 -10.40 -6.54 -10.54
CA THR A 6 -11.16 -5.45 -9.91
C THR A 6 -10.43 -4.12 -10.08
N ARG A 7 -9.09 -4.12 -9.94
CA ARG A 7 -8.26 -2.93 -10.13
C ARG A 7 -8.32 -2.39 -11.57
N LYS A 8 -8.33 -3.29 -12.56
CA LYS A 8 -8.43 -2.94 -13.98
C LYS A 8 -9.82 -2.45 -14.40
N SER A 9 -10.87 -2.85 -13.68
CA SER A 9 -12.24 -2.40 -13.98
C SER A 9 -12.57 -1.02 -13.41
N LEU A 10 -11.70 -0.44 -12.56
CA LEU A 10 -11.93 0.90 -12.00
C LEU A 10 -11.71 1.99 -13.08
N PRO A 11 -12.60 3.00 -13.17
CA PRO A 11 -12.48 4.07 -14.16
C PRO A 11 -11.11 4.78 -14.21
N VAL A 12 -10.46 4.97 -13.05
CA VAL A 12 -9.13 5.61 -12.99
C VAL A 12 -8.01 4.80 -13.67
N TYR A 13 -8.22 3.51 -13.93
CA TYR A 13 -7.19 2.66 -14.53
C TYR A 13 -6.80 3.13 -15.94
N ALA A 14 -7.76 3.60 -16.73
CA ALA A 14 -7.53 4.08 -18.09
C ALA A 14 -6.67 5.37 -18.13
N TYR A 15 -6.64 6.12 -17.04
CA TYR A 15 -5.96 7.42 -16.93
C TYR A 15 -4.63 7.32 -16.18
N ARG A 16 -4.12 6.11 -15.90
CA ARG A 16 -2.90 5.90 -15.10
C ARG A 16 -1.70 6.67 -15.66
N ASP A 17 -1.41 6.52 -16.93
CA ASP A 17 -0.20 7.10 -17.54
C ASP A 17 -0.32 8.63 -17.67
N GLU A 18 -1.52 9.12 -18.03
CA GLU A 18 -1.82 10.56 -18.06
C GLU A 18 -1.69 11.20 -16.67
N PHE A 19 -2.18 10.52 -15.62
CA PHE A 19 -2.03 10.98 -14.25
C PHE A 19 -0.55 11.08 -13.84
N ILE A 20 0.26 10.06 -14.10
CA ILE A 20 1.69 10.08 -13.75
C ILE A 20 2.42 11.20 -14.50
N GLN A 21 2.13 11.37 -15.79
CA GLN A 21 2.70 12.47 -16.57
C GLN A 21 2.28 13.84 -16.00
N ALA A 22 1.00 14.02 -15.67
CA ALA A 22 0.51 15.25 -15.09
C ALA A 22 1.14 15.58 -13.73
N VAL A 23 1.45 14.58 -12.89
CA VAL A 23 2.18 14.76 -11.63
C VAL A 23 3.62 15.20 -11.86
N HIS A 24 4.29 14.71 -12.91
CA HIS A 24 5.64 15.18 -13.26
C HIS A 24 5.63 16.63 -13.76
N ASP A 25 4.62 17.00 -14.53
CA ASP A 25 4.55 18.31 -15.18
C ASP A 25 4.03 19.43 -14.28
N HIS A 26 3.29 19.08 -13.21
CA HIS A 26 2.61 20.05 -12.35
C HIS A 26 2.87 19.81 -10.87
N GLN A 27 3.30 20.86 -10.15
CA GLN A 27 3.44 20.81 -8.70
C GLN A 27 2.09 20.65 -7.97
N VAL A 28 0.99 21.10 -8.58
CA VAL A 28 -0.37 21.00 -8.03
C VAL A 28 -1.30 20.48 -9.11
N LEU A 29 -1.97 19.37 -8.84
CA LEU A 29 -2.92 18.74 -9.75
C LEU A 29 -4.27 18.55 -9.05
N ILE A 30 -5.35 18.99 -9.72
CA ILE A 30 -6.73 18.77 -9.27
C ILE A 30 -7.31 17.62 -10.07
N ILE A 31 -7.81 16.59 -9.38
CA ILE A 31 -8.40 15.41 -10.01
C ILE A 31 -9.86 15.30 -9.58
N GLU A 32 -10.75 15.36 -10.56
CA GLU A 32 -12.17 15.15 -10.37
C GLU A 32 -12.58 13.73 -10.75
N GLY A 33 -13.57 13.18 -10.05
CA GLY A 33 -14.27 11.98 -10.47
C GLY A 33 -15.25 11.51 -9.41
N GLU A 34 -16.17 10.63 -9.79
CA GLU A 34 -17.21 10.13 -8.87
C GLU A 34 -16.66 9.23 -7.75
N THR A 35 -17.40 9.11 -6.65
CA THR A 35 -17.10 8.11 -5.61
C THR A 35 -17.14 6.71 -6.22
N GLY A 36 -16.18 5.84 -5.87
CA GLY A 36 -16.07 4.50 -6.46
C GLY A 36 -15.26 4.46 -7.75
N SER A 37 -14.83 5.60 -8.30
CA SER A 37 -13.96 5.61 -9.49
C SER A 37 -12.57 5.02 -9.25
N GLY A 38 -12.15 4.89 -7.98
CA GLY A 38 -10.85 4.34 -7.58
C GLY A 38 -9.80 5.38 -7.17
N LYS A 39 -10.12 6.68 -7.15
CA LYS A 39 -9.13 7.75 -6.84
C LYS A 39 -8.31 7.47 -5.58
N THR A 40 -8.98 7.31 -4.44
CA THR A 40 -8.33 7.21 -3.14
C THR A 40 -7.54 5.91 -2.98
N THR A 41 -7.97 4.81 -3.62
CA THR A 41 -7.27 3.53 -3.52
C THR A 41 -6.14 3.41 -4.53
N GLN A 42 -6.30 3.91 -5.75
CA GLN A 42 -5.38 3.64 -6.86
C GLN A 42 -4.32 4.70 -7.09
N LEU A 43 -4.63 5.99 -6.94
CA LEU A 43 -3.66 7.07 -7.24
C LEU A 43 -2.41 6.98 -6.34
N PRO A 44 -2.52 6.74 -5.02
CA PRO A 44 -1.33 6.55 -4.18
C PRO A 44 -0.49 5.33 -4.60
N GLN A 45 -1.14 4.25 -5.07
CA GLN A 45 -0.43 3.08 -5.59
C GLN A 45 0.31 3.39 -6.90
N TYR A 46 -0.29 4.17 -7.80
CA TYR A 46 0.38 4.58 -9.04
C TYR A 46 1.61 5.46 -8.76
N LEU A 47 1.51 6.40 -7.81
CA LEU A 47 2.66 7.20 -7.36
C LEU A 47 3.77 6.31 -6.79
N TYR A 48 3.42 5.34 -5.94
CA TYR A 48 4.38 4.38 -5.41
C TYR A 48 5.04 3.55 -6.53
N GLU A 49 4.26 3.02 -7.47
CA GLU A 49 4.73 2.23 -8.61
C GLU A 49 5.61 3.03 -9.58
N ALA A 50 5.35 4.33 -9.73
CA ALA A 50 6.14 5.24 -10.55
C ALA A 50 7.43 5.72 -9.86
N GLY A 51 7.69 5.30 -8.61
CA GLY A 51 8.95 5.57 -7.91
C GLY A 51 8.99 6.87 -7.11
N PHE A 52 7.85 7.50 -6.86
CA PHE A 52 7.78 8.72 -6.04
C PHE A 52 8.12 8.48 -4.55
N CYS A 53 8.08 7.23 -4.08
CA CYS A 53 8.46 6.86 -2.72
C CYS A 53 9.95 6.44 -2.58
N THR A 54 10.80 6.82 -3.53
CA THR A 54 12.25 6.60 -3.42
C THR A 54 12.86 7.56 -2.37
N ASN A 55 14.09 7.30 -1.91
CA ASN A 55 14.79 8.17 -0.93
C ASN A 55 14.09 8.36 0.43
N LYS A 56 13.27 7.39 0.87
CA LYS A 56 12.49 7.44 2.12
C LYS A 56 11.34 8.46 2.12
N MET A 57 10.96 8.98 0.95
CA MET A 57 9.78 9.82 0.77
C MET A 57 8.49 8.99 0.88
N LYS A 58 7.41 9.61 1.33
CA LYS A 58 6.10 8.97 1.54
C LYS A 58 5.01 9.66 0.75
N VAL A 59 4.07 8.90 0.21
CA VAL A 59 2.81 9.44 -0.29
C VAL A 59 1.83 9.58 0.87
N GLY A 60 1.52 10.82 1.24
CA GLY A 60 0.49 11.15 2.22
C GLY A 60 -0.89 11.29 1.55
N CYS A 61 -1.89 10.61 2.08
CA CYS A 61 -3.28 10.78 1.64
C CYS A 61 -4.16 11.12 2.84
N THR A 62 -4.65 12.36 2.91
CA THR A 62 -5.54 12.76 3.99
C THR A 62 -6.97 12.30 3.73
N GLN A 63 -7.71 12.05 4.81
CA GLN A 63 -9.11 11.66 4.82
C GLN A 63 -9.84 12.43 5.92
N PRO A 64 -11.04 12.99 5.65
CA PRO A 64 -11.81 13.69 6.70
C PRO A 64 -12.33 12.72 7.77
N ARG A 65 -12.51 11.46 7.35
CA ARG A 65 -12.97 10.26 8.07
C ARG A 65 -11.88 9.51 8.84
N ARG A 66 -11.91 9.37 10.18
CA ARG A 66 -11.09 8.33 10.86
C ARG A 66 -11.32 6.94 10.25
N VAL A 67 -12.59 6.55 10.14
CA VAL A 67 -13.00 5.27 9.54
C VAL A 67 -12.55 5.15 8.08
N ALA A 68 -12.51 6.25 7.33
CA ALA A 68 -12.06 6.25 5.94
C ALA A 68 -10.54 6.04 5.84
N ALA A 69 -9.73 6.72 6.67
CA ALA A 69 -8.28 6.51 6.70
C ALA A 69 -7.93 5.04 7.01
N MET A 70 -8.58 4.46 8.02
CA MET A 70 -8.37 3.07 8.43
C MET A 70 -8.80 2.07 7.34
N SER A 71 -10.02 2.22 6.81
CA SER A 71 -10.60 1.26 5.86
C SER A 71 -9.89 1.29 4.51
N VAL A 72 -9.53 2.48 4.03
CA VAL A 72 -8.79 2.62 2.78
C VAL A 72 -7.38 2.06 2.92
N ALA A 73 -6.68 2.33 4.02
CA ALA A 73 -5.35 1.77 4.26
C ALA A 73 -5.39 0.23 4.30
N ALA A 74 -6.36 -0.35 5.02
CA ALA A 74 -6.55 -1.79 5.06
C ALA A 74 -6.83 -2.38 3.67
N ARG A 75 -7.69 -1.71 2.89
CA ARG A 75 -8.01 -2.12 1.51
C ARG A 75 -6.78 -2.07 0.60
N VAL A 76 -6.01 -1.00 0.65
CA VAL A 76 -4.81 -0.84 -0.19
C VAL A 76 -3.70 -1.80 0.23
N ALA A 77 -3.59 -2.10 1.53
CA ALA A 77 -2.68 -3.14 2.01
C ALA A 77 -3.05 -4.53 1.42
N GLU A 78 -4.34 -4.87 1.40
CA GLU A 78 -4.85 -6.10 0.77
C GLU A 78 -4.54 -6.12 -0.75
N GLU A 79 -4.82 -5.04 -1.47
CA GLU A 79 -4.56 -4.94 -2.91
C GLU A 79 -3.08 -5.06 -3.27
N MET A 80 -2.19 -4.54 -2.42
CA MET A 80 -0.73 -4.62 -2.60
C MET A 80 -0.13 -5.93 -2.07
N GLY A 81 -0.93 -6.81 -1.46
CA GLY A 81 -0.43 -8.05 -0.85
C GLY A 81 0.52 -7.82 0.33
N VAL A 82 0.37 -6.69 1.03
CA VAL A 82 1.21 -6.27 2.16
C VAL A 82 0.41 -6.31 3.46
N LYS A 83 1.10 -6.36 4.60
CA LYS A 83 0.42 -6.19 5.90
C LYS A 83 0.26 -4.70 6.20
N LEU A 84 -0.90 -4.34 6.75
CA LEU A 84 -1.12 -3.00 7.29
C LEU A 84 -0.15 -2.76 8.46
N GLY A 85 0.46 -1.57 8.49
CA GLY A 85 1.64 -1.32 9.30
C GLY A 85 1.40 -1.31 10.81
N ILE A 86 1.71 -2.40 11.51
CA ILE A 86 2.21 -2.34 12.90
C ILE A 86 3.44 -3.24 12.94
N GLU A 87 4.61 -2.64 13.12
CA GLU A 87 5.81 -3.42 13.39
C GLU A 87 5.78 -3.89 14.85
N VAL A 88 5.25 -5.10 15.06
CA VAL A 88 5.54 -5.83 16.30
C VAL A 88 6.92 -6.43 16.08
N SER A 89 7.94 -5.98 16.82
CA SER A 89 9.35 -6.44 16.70
C SER A 89 9.57 -7.93 17.05
N ILE A 90 8.55 -8.78 16.98
CA ILE A 90 8.62 -10.19 17.36
C ILE A 90 8.74 -11.05 16.09
N ALA A 91 9.84 -11.79 16.07
CA ALA A 91 10.23 -12.86 15.14
C ALA A 91 10.80 -12.43 13.77
N LYS A 92 12.08 -12.05 13.79
CA LYS A 92 13.02 -12.13 12.66
C LYS A 92 13.16 -13.54 12.02
N HIS A 93 12.42 -14.55 12.46
CA HIS A 93 12.49 -15.93 11.95
C HIS A 93 11.12 -16.61 12.06
N SER A 94 10.23 -16.39 11.09
CA SER A 94 9.02 -17.21 10.94
C SER A 94 9.07 -17.93 9.60
N PHE A 95 9.86 -19.00 9.54
CA PHE A 95 9.73 -20.02 8.51
C PHE A 95 8.38 -20.73 8.71
N LYS A 96 7.40 -20.45 7.87
CA LYS A 96 6.17 -21.23 7.82
C LYS A 96 6.35 -22.36 6.81
N ILE A 97 6.69 -23.56 7.28
CA ILE A 97 6.70 -24.77 6.45
C ILE A 97 5.24 -25.09 6.10
N VAL A 98 4.82 -24.80 4.88
CA VAL A 98 3.52 -25.25 4.36
C VAL A 98 3.73 -26.60 3.69
N VAL A 99 3.42 -27.69 4.40
CA VAL A 99 3.36 -29.02 3.79
C VAL A 99 2.06 -29.13 3.00
N LYS A 100 2.10 -28.86 1.68
CA LYS A 100 0.99 -29.25 0.80
C LYS A 100 1.10 -30.75 0.53
N LYS A 101 0.18 -31.53 1.10
CA LYS A 101 0.05 -32.97 0.81
C LYS A 101 -0.52 -33.13 -0.60
N SER A 102 0.34 -33.32 -1.59
CA SER A 102 -0.09 -33.81 -2.91
C SER A 102 -0.41 -35.29 -2.78
N ILE A 103 -1.68 -35.66 -2.96
CA ILE A 103 -2.06 -37.05 -3.23
C ILE A 103 -2.15 -37.18 -4.75
N THR A 104 -1.10 -37.70 -5.37
CA THR A 104 -1.13 -38.21 -6.75
C THR A 104 -0.49 -39.59 -6.81
N PRO A 105 -1.11 -40.58 -7.47
CA PRO A 105 -0.62 -41.94 -7.48
C PRO A 105 0.46 -42.16 -8.57
N LYS A 106 1.53 -42.84 -8.16
CA LYS A 106 2.49 -43.64 -8.95
C LYS A 106 3.58 -42.92 -9.78
N SER A 107 4.78 -43.49 -9.57
CA SER A 107 5.96 -43.63 -10.44
C SER A 107 6.86 -42.42 -10.74
N THR A 108 8.15 -42.70 -10.49
CA THR A 108 9.37 -42.10 -11.07
C THR A 108 10.00 -40.93 -10.29
N LEU A 109 11.25 -41.18 -9.86
CA LEU A 109 12.20 -40.25 -9.26
C LEU A 109 12.19 -38.89 -9.99
N GLY A 110 11.93 -37.83 -9.24
CA GLY A 110 12.09 -36.45 -9.68
C GLY A 110 12.32 -35.56 -8.46
N CYS A 111 13.47 -34.91 -8.41
CA CYS A 111 13.87 -33.94 -7.39
C CYS A 111 12.72 -32.94 -7.14
N HIS A 112 12.14 -32.97 -5.94
CA HIS A 112 11.17 -31.95 -5.53
C HIS A 112 11.93 -30.67 -5.22
N SER A 113 11.96 -29.73 -6.17
CA SER A 113 12.31 -28.35 -5.88
C SER A 113 11.27 -27.78 -4.91
N VAL A 114 11.64 -27.64 -3.65
CA VAL A 114 10.88 -26.91 -2.65
C VAL A 114 10.92 -25.44 -3.06
N LEU A 115 9.81 -24.90 -3.58
CA LEU A 115 9.67 -23.46 -3.76
C LEU A 115 9.55 -22.84 -2.36
N VAL A 116 10.65 -22.26 -1.89
CA VAL A 116 10.66 -21.38 -0.73
C VAL A 116 10.14 -20.03 -1.20
N ASP A 117 8.83 -19.80 -1.07
CA ASP A 117 8.29 -18.45 -1.20
C ASP A 117 8.80 -17.65 0.00
N ASN A 118 9.85 -16.85 -0.21
CA ASN A 118 10.34 -15.87 0.76
C ASN A 118 9.21 -14.90 1.11
N PHE A 119 8.48 -15.16 2.20
CA PHE A 119 7.43 -14.28 2.70
C PHE A 119 8.07 -13.10 3.45
N GLU A 120 8.69 -12.19 2.70
CA GLU A 120 9.20 -10.94 3.25
C GLU A 120 7.99 -10.10 3.73
N LEU A 121 7.90 -9.89 5.04
CA LEU A 121 6.85 -9.05 5.65
C LEU A 121 7.06 -7.60 5.21
N ASN A 122 6.37 -7.23 4.13
CA ASN A 122 6.35 -5.89 3.58
C ASN A 122 5.24 -5.09 4.30
N PHE A 123 5.61 -4.04 5.05
CA PHE A 123 4.69 -3.13 5.76
C PHE A 123 4.66 -1.77 5.08
N LYS A 124 4.26 -1.75 3.80
CA LYS A 124 4.39 -0.56 2.93
C LYS A 124 3.23 0.43 3.05
N VAL A 125 2.11 0.00 3.63
CA VAL A 125 0.88 0.80 3.78
C VAL A 125 0.55 0.92 5.25
N GLY A 126 0.21 2.14 5.69
CA GLY A 126 -0.16 2.42 7.07
C GLY A 126 -1.17 3.56 7.18
N TYR A 127 -1.66 3.79 8.39
CA TYR A 127 -2.49 4.95 8.67
C TYR A 127 -2.15 5.64 10.00
N SER A 128 -2.47 6.93 10.12
CA SER A 128 -2.33 7.67 11.38
C SER A 128 -3.58 8.51 11.64
N ILE A 129 -4.23 8.25 12.79
CA ILE A 129 -5.43 8.95 13.24
C ILE A 129 -5.24 9.41 14.68
N ARG A 130 -6.14 10.27 15.17
CA ARG A 130 -6.10 10.69 16.57
C ARG A 130 -6.17 9.46 17.50
N PHE A 131 -5.16 9.35 18.37
CA PHE A 131 -4.96 8.28 19.37
C PHE A 131 -4.55 6.91 18.84
N GLU A 132 -4.28 6.75 17.54
CA GLU A 132 -3.87 5.48 16.97
C GLU A 132 -2.97 5.71 15.75
N ASP A 133 -1.75 5.18 15.81
CA ASP A 133 -0.78 5.23 14.71
C ASP A 133 -0.40 3.81 14.31
N CYS A 134 -0.74 3.47 13.07
CA CYS A 134 -0.53 2.19 12.44
C CYS A 134 0.43 2.41 11.25
N THR A 135 1.64 2.88 11.56
CA THR A 135 2.73 3.07 10.62
C THR A 135 4.03 2.43 11.13
N SER A 136 5.01 2.30 10.25
CA SER A 136 6.37 1.81 10.53
C SER A 136 7.40 2.58 9.71
N GLU A 137 8.69 2.35 9.95
CA GLU A 137 9.78 2.93 9.12
C GLU A 137 9.68 2.52 7.64
N ARG A 138 8.99 1.41 7.34
CA ARG A 138 8.79 0.88 5.99
C ARG A 138 7.52 1.42 5.31
N THR A 139 6.71 2.20 6.02
CA THR A 139 5.46 2.75 5.48
C THR A 139 5.78 3.82 4.44
N VAL A 140 5.37 3.58 3.19
CA VAL A 140 5.55 4.48 2.04
C VAL A 140 4.24 5.10 1.57
N ILE A 141 3.11 4.44 1.79
CA ILE A 141 1.78 5.01 1.57
C ILE A 141 1.12 5.18 2.93
N LYS A 142 0.85 6.43 3.31
CA LYS A 142 0.29 6.77 4.63
C LYS A 142 -1.04 7.47 4.48
N TYR A 143 -2.11 6.82 4.93
CA TYR A 143 -3.42 7.44 5.06
C TYR A 143 -3.54 8.14 6.41
N MET A 144 -4.09 9.33 6.48
CA MET A 144 -4.21 10.02 7.77
C MET A 144 -5.42 10.93 7.83
N THR A 145 -5.83 11.35 9.02
CA THR A 145 -6.81 12.44 9.13
C THR A 145 -6.14 13.81 8.94
N ASP A 146 -6.88 14.81 8.46
CA ASP A 146 -6.34 16.16 8.24
C ASP A 146 -5.68 16.75 9.49
N GLY A 147 -6.27 16.49 10.67
CA GLY A 147 -5.68 16.92 11.95
C GLY A 147 -4.35 16.25 12.32
N MET A 148 -4.07 15.06 11.78
CA MET A 148 -2.77 14.40 11.96
C MET A 148 -1.71 15.02 11.03
N LEU A 149 -2.07 15.33 9.77
CA LEU A 149 -1.19 16.08 8.88
C LEU A 149 -0.85 17.46 9.45
N LEU A 150 -1.86 18.19 9.96
CA LEU A 150 -1.64 19.49 10.59
C LEU A 150 -0.67 19.37 11.78
N ARG A 151 -0.80 18.32 12.59
CA ARG A 151 0.11 18.06 13.70
C ARG A 151 1.55 17.78 13.22
N GLU A 152 1.71 17.03 12.13
CA GLU A 152 3.02 16.78 11.53
C GLU A 152 3.64 18.06 10.98
N PHE A 153 2.87 18.87 10.25
CA PHE A 153 3.29 20.18 9.76
C PHE A 153 3.75 21.12 10.88
N LEU A 154 3.12 21.09 12.05
CA LEU A 154 3.56 21.89 13.20
C LEU A 154 4.92 21.45 13.77
N ASN A 155 5.33 20.19 13.55
CA ASN A 155 6.62 19.65 14.00
C ASN A 155 7.70 19.70 12.90
N GLU A 156 7.31 19.43 11.65
CA GLU A 156 8.14 19.41 10.44
C GLU A 156 7.46 20.31 9.38
N PRO A 157 7.70 21.65 9.40
CA PRO A 157 6.97 22.60 8.55
C PRO A 157 7.22 22.47 7.06
N ASP A 158 8.35 21.88 6.67
CA ASP A 158 8.71 21.60 5.27
C ASP A 158 8.18 20.24 4.79
N LEU A 159 7.62 19.42 5.69
CA LEU A 159 7.14 18.07 5.40
C LEU A 159 8.18 17.25 4.61
N ALA A 160 9.47 17.37 4.95
CA ALA A 160 10.58 16.79 4.18
C ALA A 160 10.52 15.26 4.00
N SER A 161 9.63 14.59 4.75
CA SER A 161 9.34 13.17 4.62
C SER A 161 8.29 12.80 3.54
N TYR A 162 7.70 13.76 2.84
CA TYR A 162 6.63 13.59 1.83
C TYR A 162 7.00 14.06 0.43
#